data_AF-A0A8T5V0Z7-F1
#
_entry.id   AF-A0A8T5V0Z7-F1
#
_cell.length_a   1.000
_cell.length_b   1.000
_cell.length_c   1.000
_cell.angle_alpha   90.00
_cell.angle_beta   90.00
_cell.angle_gamma   90.00
#
_symmetry.space_group_name_H-M   'P 1'
#
loop_
_entity.id
_entity.type
_entity.pdbx_description
1 polymer ?
#
loop_
_entity_poly.entity_id
_entity_poly.type
_entity_poly.pdbx_seq_one_letter_code
_entity_poly.pdbx_strand_id
1 'polypeptide(L)'
;MLGLWYALKPGENLALFQALNGISFIIVGVVLLLWFRPSLKELSLDWEDISLRTRIMYILGGLILVTLILLPILLGFELDVIVMGFVFGIIVPVFEELLFRGYIWNKIEGYYNINSDPNALFVRRRGLITLITVTLLFGIWHLGYVDVFLINPRISHENFSLTTMLIAKVGLGLFLGMILGYVRFKTGKVYASFLLHGFWNTFAP
;
A
#
# COMPACT_ATOMS: atom_id res chain seq x y z
N MET A 1 -16.17 -19.78 7.78
CA MET A 1 -15.15 -20.78 7.38
C MET A 1 -15.07 -20.88 5.85
N LEU A 2 -14.71 -19.81 5.16
CA LEU A 2 -14.48 -19.81 3.71
C LEU A 2 -13.33 -18.82 3.45
N GLY A 3 -12.16 -19.33 3.11
CA GLY A 3 -10.97 -18.52 2.84
C GLY A 3 -9.88 -19.40 2.23
N LEU A 4 -9.03 -18.81 1.37
CA LEU A 4 -7.92 -19.50 0.69
C LEU A 4 -7.06 -20.31 1.67
N TRP A 5 -6.86 -19.77 2.87
CA TRP A 5 -6.16 -20.41 3.97
C TRP A 5 -6.76 -21.76 4.40
N TYR A 6 -8.07 -21.80 4.64
CA TYR A 6 -8.75 -23.02 5.10
C TYR A 6 -8.80 -24.09 4.01
N ALA A 7 -8.93 -23.66 2.75
CA ALA A 7 -8.96 -24.57 1.60
C ALA A 7 -7.60 -25.21 1.33
N LEU A 8 -6.51 -24.45 1.43
CA LEU A 8 -5.18 -24.88 1.00
C LEU A 8 -4.26 -25.34 2.14
N LYS A 9 -4.55 -24.97 3.39
CA LYS A 9 -3.81 -25.38 4.61
C LYS A 9 -2.29 -25.40 4.44
N PRO A 10 -1.66 -24.26 4.11
CA PRO A 10 -0.26 -24.25 3.71
C PRO A 10 0.73 -24.52 4.86
N GLY A 11 0.26 -24.67 6.10
CA GLY A 11 1.07 -25.10 7.24
C GLY A 11 2.24 -24.16 7.50
N GLU A 12 3.45 -24.73 7.56
CA GLU A 12 4.69 -23.98 7.79
C GLU A 12 5.36 -23.46 6.49
N ASN A 13 4.77 -23.73 5.31
CA ASN A 13 5.32 -23.27 4.05
C ASN A 13 5.11 -21.75 3.90
N LEU A 14 6.12 -20.96 4.28
CA LEU A 14 6.03 -19.51 4.25
C LEU A 14 5.87 -18.94 2.82
N ALA A 15 6.54 -19.51 1.83
CA ALA A 15 6.41 -19.05 0.45
C ALA A 15 4.95 -19.18 -0.02
N LEU A 16 4.32 -20.31 0.25
CA LEU A 16 2.91 -20.54 -0.06
C LEU A 16 1.99 -19.62 0.77
N PHE A 17 2.27 -19.45 2.07
CA PHE A 17 1.55 -18.51 2.94
C PHE A 17 1.51 -17.10 2.32
N GLN A 18 2.67 -16.56 1.95
CA GLN A 18 2.77 -15.20 1.43
C GLN A 18 2.21 -15.07 0.02
N ALA A 19 2.37 -16.10 -0.82
CA ALA A 19 1.73 -16.13 -2.13
C ALA A 19 0.19 -16.05 -2.01
N LEU A 20 -0.41 -16.77 -1.06
CA LEU A 20 -1.86 -16.72 -0.82
C LEU A 20 -2.32 -15.37 -0.28
N ASN A 21 -1.52 -14.71 0.55
CA ASN A 21 -1.79 -13.33 0.98
C ASN A 21 -1.79 -12.39 -0.22
N GLY A 22 -0.74 -12.43 -1.05
CA GLY A 22 -0.64 -11.62 -2.27
C GLY A 22 -1.81 -11.85 -3.22
N ILE A 23 -2.19 -13.11 -3.45
CA ILE A 23 -3.36 -13.48 -4.26
C ILE A 23 -4.65 -12.88 -3.67
N SER A 24 -4.81 -12.91 -2.35
CA SER A 24 -5.99 -12.32 -1.68
C SER A 24 -6.08 -10.82 -1.93
N PHE A 25 -4.96 -10.08 -1.83
CA PHE A 25 -4.88 -8.67 -2.19
C PHE A 25 -5.23 -8.42 -3.66
N ILE A 26 -4.73 -9.25 -4.58
CA ILE A 26 -5.05 -9.15 -6.02
C ILE A 26 -6.55 -9.36 -6.23
N ILE A 27 -7.14 -10.42 -5.65
CA ILE A 27 -8.57 -10.73 -5.80
C ILE A 27 -9.41 -9.57 -5.29
N VAL A 28 -9.15 -9.09 -4.07
CA VAL A 28 -9.90 -7.96 -3.49
C VAL A 28 -9.71 -6.71 -4.33
N GLY A 29 -8.48 -6.40 -4.74
CA GLY A 29 -8.17 -5.25 -5.60
C GLY A 29 -8.92 -5.30 -6.93
N VAL A 30 -8.91 -6.43 -7.61
CA VAL A 30 -9.65 -6.64 -8.87
C VAL A 30 -11.15 -6.50 -8.65
N VAL A 31 -11.72 -7.09 -7.59
CA VAL A 31 -13.14 -6.95 -7.26
C VAL A 31 -13.51 -5.48 -7.04
N LEU A 32 -12.71 -4.73 -6.29
CA LEU A 32 -12.93 -3.30 -6.06
C LEU A 32 -12.85 -2.50 -7.36
N LEU A 33 -11.87 -2.78 -8.22
CA LEU A 33 -11.73 -2.12 -9.53
C LEU A 33 -12.93 -2.42 -10.45
N LEU A 34 -13.42 -3.66 -10.47
CA LEU A 34 -14.58 -4.05 -11.28
C LEU A 34 -15.90 -3.47 -10.75
N TRP A 35 -16.01 -3.35 -9.41
CA TRP A 35 -17.19 -2.83 -8.73
C TRP A 35 -17.30 -1.30 -8.85
N PHE A 36 -16.24 -0.57 -8.50
CA PHE A 36 -16.24 0.89 -8.48
C PHE A 36 -15.88 1.52 -9.82
N ARG A 37 -15.14 0.79 -10.68
CA ARG A 37 -14.71 1.23 -12.02
C ARG A 37 -14.10 2.65 -12.03
N PRO A 38 -13.12 2.94 -11.15
CA PRO A 38 -12.55 4.27 -11.07
C PRO A 38 -11.78 4.61 -12.36
N SER A 39 -11.88 5.86 -12.79
CA SER A 39 -11.04 6.39 -13.87
C SER A 39 -9.57 6.52 -13.45
N LEU A 40 -8.65 6.60 -14.41
CA LEU A 40 -7.22 6.83 -14.11
C LEU A 40 -7.02 8.12 -13.31
N LYS A 41 -7.81 9.17 -13.58
CA LYS A 41 -7.77 10.42 -12.83
C LYS A 41 -8.24 10.24 -11.38
N GLU A 42 -9.28 9.46 -11.14
CA GLU A 42 -9.73 9.13 -9.78
C GLU A 42 -8.73 8.26 -9.01
N LEU A 43 -7.87 7.52 -9.71
CA LEU A 43 -6.73 6.81 -9.10
C LEU A 43 -5.45 7.66 -9.03
N SER A 44 -5.45 8.89 -9.58
CA SER A 44 -4.26 9.74 -9.75
C SER A 44 -3.14 9.08 -10.57
N LEU A 45 -3.52 8.29 -11.57
CA LEU A 45 -2.65 7.56 -12.51
C LEU A 45 -2.56 8.23 -13.89
N ASP A 46 -3.22 9.35 -14.11
CA ASP A 46 -3.09 10.13 -15.33
C ASP A 46 -1.76 10.89 -15.35
N TRP A 47 -1.15 11.01 -16.54
CA TRP A 47 0.18 11.63 -16.71
C TRP A 47 0.12 13.07 -17.21
N GLU A 48 -1.05 13.59 -17.54
CA GLU A 48 -1.26 14.82 -18.31
C GLU A 48 -0.52 16.04 -17.74
N ASP A 49 -0.50 16.15 -16.41
CA ASP A 49 0.08 17.26 -15.63
C ASP A 49 1.48 16.95 -15.03
N ILE A 50 2.06 15.79 -15.34
CA ILE A 50 3.38 15.40 -14.81
C ILE A 50 4.49 15.86 -15.75
N SER A 51 5.44 16.64 -15.22
CA SER A 51 6.64 17.07 -15.98
C SER A 51 7.49 15.89 -16.45
N LEU A 52 8.17 16.03 -17.60
CA LEU A 52 9.05 14.99 -18.14
C LEU A 52 10.13 14.54 -17.14
N ARG A 53 10.73 15.48 -16.41
CA ARG A 53 11.74 15.16 -15.39
C ARG A 53 11.17 14.26 -14.29
N THR A 54 9.97 14.58 -13.79
CA THR A 54 9.29 13.79 -12.76
C THR A 54 8.91 12.40 -13.29
N ARG A 55 8.43 12.31 -14.54
CA ARG A 55 8.15 11.03 -15.19
C ARG A 55 9.38 10.14 -15.26
N ILE A 56 10.52 10.69 -15.68
CA ILE A 56 11.80 9.97 -15.72
C ILE A 56 12.17 9.49 -14.31
N MET A 57 12.03 10.33 -13.27
CA MET A 57 12.29 9.91 -11.90
C MET A 57 11.39 8.75 -11.44
N TYR A 58 10.11 8.76 -11.81
CA TYR A 58 9.20 7.65 -11.49
C TYR A 58 9.57 6.36 -12.22
N ILE A 59 9.92 6.45 -13.51
CA ILE A 59 10.36 5.28 -14.28
C ILE A 59 11.66 4.71 -13.69
N LEU A 60 12.66 5.55 -13.45
CA LEU A 60 13.92 5.11 -12.85
C LEU A 60 13.72 4.52 -11.46
N GLY A 61 12.90 5.17 -10.61
CA GLY A 61 12.55 4.63 -9.30
C GLY A 61 11.85 3.26 -9.39
N GLY A 62 10.92 3.10 -10.33
CA GLY A 62 10.26 1.83 -10.59
C GLY A 62 11.23 0.75 -11.06
N LEU A 63 12.15 1.07 -11.98
CA LEU A 63 13.19 0.15 -12.43
C LEU A 63 14.12 -0.27 -11.29
N ILE A 64 14.51 0.67 -10.42
CA ILE A 64 15.33 0.35 -9.24
C ILE A 64 14.56 -0.59 -8.30
N LEU A 65 13.29 -0.28 -8.00
CA LEU A 65 12.46 -1.13 -7.13
C LEU A 65 12.31 -2.56 -7.69
N VAL A 66 12.00 -2.69 -8.98
CA VAL A 66 11.91 -3.99 -9.66
C VAL A 66 13.27 -4.72 -9.61
N THR A 67 14.37 -4.00 -9.83
CA THR A 67 15.71 -4.58 -9.74
C THR A 67 15.99 -5.12 -8.34
N LEU A 68 15.65 -4.37 -7.28
CA LEU A 68 15.83 -4.82 -5.89
C LEU A 68 15.01 -6.07 -5.57
N ILE A 69 13.79 -6.18 -6.12
CA ILE A 69 12.91 -7.34 -5.94
C ILE A 69 13.41 -8.57 -6.72
N LEU A 70 14.00 -8.38 -7.89
CA LEU A 70 14.53 -9.46 -8.72
C LEU A 70 15.95 -9.90 -8.34
N LEU A 71 16.73 -9.03 -7.68
CA LEU A 71 18.12 -9.31 -7.31
C LEU A 71 18.28 -10.61 -6.49
N PRO A 72 17.42 -10.94 -5.51
CA PRO A 72 17.50 -12.22 -4.78
C PRO A 72 17.46 -13.45 -5.69
N ILE A 73 16.77 -13.40 -6.85
CA ILE A 73 16.73 -14.50 -7.82
C ILE A 73 18.13 -14.75 -8.40
N LEU A 74 18.82 -13.68 -8.79
CA LEU A 74 20.16 -13.76 -9.37
C LEU A 74 21.21 -14.22 -8.35
N LEU A 75 20.98 -13.90 -7.08
CA LEU A 75 21.86 -14.28 -5.97
C LEU A 75 21.52 -15.66 -5.38
N GLY A 76 20.51 -16.36 -5.91
CA GLY A 76 20.14 -17.70 -5.47
C GLY A 76 19.50 -17.77 -4.07
N PHE A 77 18.74 -16.74 -3.68
CA PHE A 77 18.02 -16.72 -2.40
C PHE A 77 16.84 -17.71 -2.41
N GLU A 78 16.40 -18.06 -1.21
CA GLU A 78 15.25 -18.93 -0.98
C GLU A 78 13.94 -18.37 -1.58
N LEU A 79 13.05 -19.28 -1.96
CA LEU A 79 11.79 -18.94 -2.63
C LEU A 79 10.89 -18.04 -1.78
N ASP A 80 10.91 -18.18 -0.45
CA ASP A 80 10.12 -17.34 0.45
C ASP A 80 10.57 -15.87 0.39
N VAL A 81 11.88 -15.60 0.32
CA VAL A 81 12.43 -14.25 0.16
C VAL A 81 11.96 -13.63 -1.14
N ILE A 82 12.03 -14.38 -2.24
CA ILE A 82 11.59 -13.91 -3.56
C ILE A 82 10.09 -13.58 -3.52
N VAL A 83 9.25 -14.49 -3.02
CA VAL A 83 7.80 -14.28 -2.93
C VAL A 83 7.47 -13.08 -2.03
N MET A 84 8.12 -12.95 -0.87
CA MET A 84 7.93 -11.79 0.02
C MET A 84 8.29 -10.48 -0.68
N GLY A 85 9.38 -10.43 -1.45
CA GLY A 85 9.77 -9.25 -2.22
C GLY A 85 8.70 -8.81 -3.21
N PHE A 86 8.09 -9.73 -3.95
CA PHE A 86 6.99 -9.40 -4.86
C PHE A 86 5.72 -8.96 -4.12
N VAL A 87 5.33 -9.70 -3.07
CA VAL A 87 4.09 -9.44 -2.33
C VAL A 87 4.17 -8.10 -1.60
N PHE A 88 5.21 -7.88 -0.81
CA PHE A 88 5.33 -6.68 0.02
C PHE A 88 5.97 -5.50 -0.72
N GLY A 89 6.81 -5.74 -1.72
CA GLY A 89 7.44 -4.68 -2.52
C GLY A 89 6.56 -4.13 -3.65
N ILE A 90 5.62 -4.93 -4.18
CA ILE A 90 4.73 -4.50 -5.29
C ILE A 90 3.27 -4.68 -4.94
N ILE A 91 2.80 -5.90 -4.66
CA ILE A 91 1.35 -6.19 -4.62
C ILE A 91 0.65 -5.37 -3.54
N VAL A 92 1.15 -5.42 -2.30
CA VAL A 92 0.59 -4.70 -1.16
C VAL A 92 0.67 -3.18 -1.39
N PRO A 93 1.84 -2.58 -1.72
CA PRO A 93 1.92 -1.15 -2.04
C PRO A 93 1.02 -0.71 -3.18
N VAL A 94 0.91 -1.47 -4.28
CA VAL A 94 -0.02 -1.13 -5.37
C VAL A 94 -1.43 -1.08 -4.84
N PHE A 95 -1.90 -2.12 -4.15
CA PHE A 95 -3.26 -2.18 -3.63
C PHE A 95 -3.53 -1.02 -2.67
N GLU A 96 -2.67 -0.85 -1.66
CA GLU A 96 -2.89 0.11 -0.59
C GLU A 96 -2.77 1.55 -1.10
N GLU A 97 -1.79 1.88 -1.95
CA GLU A 97 -1.66 3.24 -2.48
C GLU A 97 -2.80 3.60 -3.44
N LEU A 98 -3.24 2.67 -4.31
CA LEU A 98 -4.37 2.93 -5.19
C LEU A 98 -5.67 3.14 -4.42
N LEU A 99 -5.89 2.36 -3.35
CA LEU A 99 -7.06 2.50 -2.50
C LEU A 99 -7.01 3.81 -1.69
N PHE A 100 -5.94 4.06 -0.93
CA PHE A 100 -5.89 5.16 0.03
C PHE A 100 -5.48 6.49 -0.60
N ARG A 101 -4.42 6.53 -1.43
CA ARG A 101 -3.83 7.76 -1.99
C ARG A 101 -4.37 8.08 -3.38
N GLY A 102 -4.94 7.09 -4.05
CA GLY A 102 -5.71 7.25 -5.27
C GLY A 102 -7.17 7.53 -4.94
N TYR A 103 -7.95 6.46 -4.78
CA TYR A 103 -9.41 6.51 -4.75
C TYR A 103 -9.98 7.26 -3.54
N ILE A 104 -9.67 6.84 -2.31
CA ILE A 104 -10.23 7.45 -1.09
C ILE A 104 -9.82 8.91 -0.97
N TRP A 105 -8.54 9.22 -1.21
CA TRP A 105 -8.03 10.60 -1.23
C TRP A 105 -8.86 11.48 -2.17
N ASN A 106 -9.01 11.08 -3.43
CA ASN A 106 -9.72 11.86 -4.43
C ASN A 106 -11.23 11.93 -4.18
N LYS A 107 -11.84 10.92 -3.54
CA LYS A 107 -13.25 11.00 -3.13
C LYS A 107 -13.45 12.01 -2.00
N ILE A 108 -12.57 12.03 -1.01
CA ILE A 108 -12.61 13.00 0.09
C ILE A 108 -12.33 14.40 -0.46
N GLU A 109 -11.25 14.60 -1.20
CA GLU A 109 -10.87 15.90 -1.76
C GLU A 109 -11.88 16.41 -2.81
N GLY A 110 -12.36 15.51 -3.68
CA GLY A 110 -13.36 15.81 -4.72
C GLY A 110 -14.72 16.24 -4.16
N TYR A 111 -15.16 15.66 -3.04
CA TYR A 111 -16.35 16.11 -2.30
C TYR A 111 -16.24 17.59 -1.90
N TYR A 112 -15.03 18.08 -1.64
CA TYR A 112 -14.79 19.46 -1.25
C TYR A 112 -14.51 20.42 -2.43
N ASN A 113 -14.15 19.92 -3.62
CA ASN A 113 -13.77 20.73 -4.78
C ASN A 113 -14.94 21.25 -5.63
N ILE A 114 -16.19 20.89 -5.32
CA ILE A 114 -17.37 21.32 -6.08
C ILE A 114 -17.61 22.85 -5.98
N ASN A 115 -16.96 23.58 -5.05
CA ASN A 115 -17.35 24.96 -4.73
C ASN A 115 -16.23 26.00 -4.48
N SER A 116 -14.95 25.87 -4.93
CA SER A 116 -13.95 26.91 -4.53
C SER A 116 -12.74 27.16 -5.44
N ASP A 117 -12.31 28.44 -5.42
CA ASP A 117 -11.11 29.03 -6.02
C ASP A 117 -9.79 28.34 -5.60
N PRO A 118 -8.93 27.93 -6.56
CA PRO A 118 -7.67 27.22 -6.33
C PRO A 118 -6.61 27.99 -5.53
N ASN A 119 -6.71 29.32 -5.38
CA ASN A 119 -5.71 30.13 -4.67
C ASN A 119 -6.04 30.44 -3.20
N ALA A 120 -7.17 29.96 -2.69
CA ALA A 120 -7.58 30.26 -1.32
C ALA A 120 -6.78 29.44 -0.29
N LEU A 121 -6.41 30.07 0.83
CA LEU A 121 -5.93 29.43 2.08
C LEU A 121 -6.80 28.21 2.49
N PHE A 122 -8.06 28.21 2.05
CA PHE A 122 -9.06 27.16 2.20
C PHE A 122 -8.65 25.82 1.53
N VAL A 123 -8.08 25.84 0.33
CA VAL A 123 -7.67 24.63 -0.43
C VAL A 123 -6.54 23.90 0.30
N ARG A 124 -5.57 24.64 0.83
CA ARG A 124 -4.45 24.08 1.60
C ARG A 124 -4.91 23.44 2.91
N ARG A 125 -5.91 24.02 3.59
CA ARG A 125 -6.51 23.40 4.80
C ARG A 125 -7.28 22.12 4.48
N ARG A 126 -7.96 22.03 3.33
CA ARG A 126 -8.69 20.83 2.88
C ARG A 126 -7.76 19.66 2.56
N GLY A 127 -6.63 19.92 1.90
CA GLY A 127 -5.63 18.89 1.65
C GLY A 127 -4.99 18.36 2.94
N LEU A 128 -4.83 19.21 3.97
CA LEU A 128 -4.41 18.78 5.31
C LEU A 128 -5.47 17.91 6.01
N ILE A 129 -6.76 18.25 5.89
CA ILE A 129 -7.84 17.41 6.42
C ILE A 129 -7.81 16.04 5.72
N THR A 130 -7.73 16.02 4.40
CA THR A 130 -7.64 14.78 3.61
C THR A 130 -6.43 13.95 4.03
N LEU A 131 -5.26 14.58 4.20
CA LEU A 131 -4.05 13.94 4.70
C LEU A 131 -4.29 13.25 6.05
N ILE A 132 -4.84 13.97 7.02
CA ILE A 132 -5.08 13.45 8.37
C ILE A 132 -6.10 12.30 8.31
N THR A 133 -7.22 12.50 7.62
CA THR A 133 -8.28 11.49 7.51
C THR A 133 -7.78 10.22 6.84
N VAL A 134 -7.11 10.33 5.69
CA VAL A 134 -6.57 9.16 4.99
C VAL A 134 -5.49 8.47 5.82
N THR A 135 -4.65 9.22 6.55
CA THR A 135 -3.65 8.64 7.47
C THR A 135 -4.32 7.82 8.57
N LEU A 136 -5.37 8.34 9.20
CA LEU A 136 -6.11 7.62 10.25
C LEU A 136 -6.79 6.37 9.69
N LEU A 137 -7.43 6.47 8.52
CA LEU A 137 -8.05 5.31 7.86
C LEU A 137 -7.02 4.25 7.49
N PHE A 138 -5.85 4.67 7.00
CA PHE A 138 -4.73 3.77 6.70
C PHE A 138 -4.17 3.11 7.97
N GLY A 139 -4.09 3.83 9.10
CA GLY A 139 -3.76 3.24 10.40
C GLY A 139 -4.79 2.18 10.84
N ILE A 140 -6.09 2.49 10.75
CA ILE A 140 -7.16 1.55 11.13
C ILE A 140 -7.18 0.32 10.22
N TRP A 141 -6.90 0.49 8.92
CA TRP A 141 -6.78 -0.60 7.95
C TRP A 141 -5.80 -1.69 8.40
N HIS A 142 -4.75 -1.32 9.12
CA HIS A 142 -3.76 -2.27 9.62
C HIS A 142 -4.32 -3.25 10.67
N LEU A 143 -5.48 -2.97 11.28
CA LEU A 143 -6.18 -3.95 12.11
C LEU A 143 -6.69 -5.16 11.30
N GLY A 144 -6.88 -4.98 9.98
CA GLY A 144 -7.25 -6.06 9.06
C GLY A 144 -6.23 -7.19 8.97
N TYR A 145 -4.99 -6.98 9.43
CA TYR A 145 -3.93 -8.00 9.48
C TYR A 145 -4.03 -8.94 10.70
N VAL A 146 -5.11 -8.85 11.48
CA VAL A 146 -5.32 -9.71 12.66
C VAL A 146 -5.26 -11.19 12.33
N ASP A 147 -5.83 -11.58 11.19
CA ASP A 147 -5.78 -12.96 10.72
C ASP A 147 -4.34 -13.36 10.42
N VAL A 148 -3.59 -12.57 9.64
CA VAL A 148 -2.17 -12.81 9.34
C VAL A 148 -1.37 -13.00 10.63
N PHE A 149 -1.59 -12.21 11.67
CA PHE A 149 -0.88 -12.40 12.94
C PHE A 149 -1.27 -13.67 13.70
N LEU A 150 -2.52 -14.13 13.56
CA LEU A 150 -3.01 -15.36 14.19
C LEU A 150 -2.54 -16.63 13.48
N ILE A 151 -2.34 -16.57 12.15
CA ILE A 151 -2.08 -17.77 11.32
C ILE A 151 -0.65 -17.84 10.76
N ASN A 152 0.16 -16.79 10.92
CA ASN A 152 1.53 -16.79 10.39
C ASN A 152 2.43 -17.77 11.16
N PRO A 153 3.05 -18.75 10.47
CA PRO A 153 3.83 -19.81 11.11
C PRO A 153 5.11 -19.31 11.79
N ARG A 154 5.59 -18.09 11.50
CA ARG A 154 6.80 -17.52 12.11
C ARG A 154 6.53 -16.65 13.34
N ILE A 155 5.26 -16.39 13.68
CA ILE A 155 4.93 -15.53 14.83
C ILE A 155 4.80 -16.40 16.07
N SER A 156 5.77 -16.27 16.99
CA SER A 156 5.63 -16.79 18.35
C SER A 156 4.95 -15.75 19.24
N HIS A 157 3.80 -16.12 19.79
CA HIS A 157 3.06 -15.31 20.77
C HIS A 157 3.64 -15.37 22.19
N GLU A 158 4.76 -16.07 22.37
CA GLU A 158 5.42 -16.18 23.68
C GLU A 158 6.05 -14.84 24.12
N ASN A 159 6.50 -14.02 23.17
CA ASN A 159 7.20 -12.76 23.46
C ASN A 159 6.31 -11.51 23.32
N PHE A 160 5.28 -11.57 22.49
CA PHE A 160 4.39 -10.44 22.24
C PHE A 160 2.94 -10.90 22.12
N SER A 161 2.05 -10.27 22.90
CA SER A 161 0.60 -10.47 22.76
C SER A 161 0.12 -9.98 21.39
N LEU A 162 -0.95 -10.59 20.86
CA LEU A 162 -1.62 -10.15 19.64
C LEU A 162 -1.98 -8.66 19.69
N THR A 163 -2.48 -8.19 20.84
CA THR A 163 -2.83 -6.78 21.06
C THR A 163 -1.62 -5.87 20.90
N THR A 164 -0.48 -6.24 21.47
CA THR A 164 0.77 -5.47 21.34
C THR A 164 1.21 -5.38 19.87
N MET A 165 1.15 -6.51 19.14
CA MET A 165 1.51 -6.55 17.72
C MET A 165 0.58 -5.67 16.87
N LEU A 166 -0.73 -5.71 17.12
CA LEU A 166 -1.71 -4.88 16.43
C LEU A 166 -1.52 -3.39 16.72
N ILE A 167 -1.27 -3.01 17.98
CA ILE A 167 -0.99 -1.61 18.34
C ILE A 167 0.27 -1.12 17.62
N ALA A 168 1.35 -1.91 17.62
CA ALA A 168 2.56 -1.58 16.90
C ALA A 168 2.32 -1.44 15.39
N LYS A 169 1.53 -2.35 14.80
CA LYS A 169 1.19 -2.34 13.37
C LYS A 169 0.35 -1.12 12.98
N VAL A 170 -0.63 -0.74 13.80
CA VAL A 170 -1.39 0.51 13.63
C VAL A 170 -0.48 1.73 13.77
N GLY A 171 0.40 1.76 14.78
CA GLY A 171 1.35 2.87 14.99
C GLY A 171 2.29 3.07 13.81
N LEU A 172 2.90 1.98 13.30
CA LEU A 172 3.72 2.00 12.09
C LEU A 172 2.90 2.40 10.86
N GLY A 173 1.68 1.88 10.74
CA GLY A 173 0.73 2.26 9.69
C GLY A 173 0.42 3.75 9.71
N LEU A 174 0.18 4.36 10.87
CA LEU A 174 -0.03 5.82 11.00
C LEU A 174 1.22 6.61 10.61
N PHE A 175 2.40 6.18 11.05
CA PHE A 175 3.66 6.85 10.76
C PHE A 175 3.99 6.83 9.26
N LEU A 176 4.02 5.64 8.66
CA LEU A 176 4.20 5.48 7.21
C LEU A 176 3.06 6.15 6.46
N GLY A 177 1.84 6.03 6.99
CA GLY A 177 0.61 6.69 6.58
C GLY A 177 0.79 8.17 6.27
N MET A 178 1.35 8.87 7.25
CA MET A 178 1.62 10.30 7.22
C MET A 178 2.70 10.67 6.21
N ILE A 179 3.80 9.91 6.15
CA ILE A 179 4.90 10.16 5.21
C ILE A 179 4.40 10.02 3.76
N LEU A 180 3.77 8.89 3.44
CA LEU A 180 3.26 8.59 2.11
C LEU A 180 2.15 9.57 1.71
N GLY A 181 1.28 9.94 2.66
CA GLY A 181 0.25 10.95 2.46
C GLY A 181 0.85 12.33 2.19
N TYR A 182 1.90 12.73 2.91
CA TYR A 182 2.58 14.00 2.69
C TYR A 182 3.23 14.07 1.31
N VAL A 183 3.87 12.97 0.88
CA VAL A 183 4.40 12.85 -0.48
C VAL A 183 3.27 13.01 -1.50
N ARG A 184 2.15 12.30 -1.35
CA ARG A 184 0.97 12.44 -2.23
C ARG A 184 0.40 13.87 -2.25
N PHE A 185 0.38 14.54 -1.10
CA PHE A 185 -0.06 15.92 -0.98
C PHE A 185 0.85 16.89 -1.75
N LYS A 186 2.16 16.61 -1.82
CA LYS A 186 3.13 17.41 -2.56
C LYS A 186 3.15 17.12 -4.07
N THR A 187 2.97 15.86 -4.46
CA THR A 187 3.11 15.43 -5.85
C THR A 187 1.81 15.45 -6.64
N GLY A 188 0.66 15.42 -5.97
CA GLY A 188 -0.63 15.29 -6.66
C GLY A 188 -0.91 13.89 -7.23
N LYS A 189 0.04 12.95 -7.10
CA LYS A 189 0.01 11.63 -7.78
C LYS A 189 0.45 10.50 -6.86
N VAL A 190 -0.05 9.29 -7.13
CA VAL A 190 0.23 8.10 -6.31
C VAL A 190 1.64 7.53 -6.49
N TYR A 191 2.32 7.82 -7.61
CA TYR A 191 3.58 7.16 -7.98
C TYR A 191 4.68 7.29 -6.92
N ALA A 192 4.91 8.49 -6.39
CA ALA A 192 5.96 8.70 -5.40
C ALA A 192 5.66 7.98 -4.07
N SER A 193 4.38 7.96 -3.65
CA SER A 193 3.95 7.20 -2.48
C SER A 193 4.10 5.69 -2.71
N PHE A 194 3.71 5.20 -3.89
CA PHE A 194 3.89 3.80 -4.27
C PHE A 194 5.36 3.38 -4.23
N LEU A 195 6.25 4.15 -4.87
CA LEU A 195 7.68 3.85 -4.87
C LEU A 195 8.25 3.87 -3.46
N LEU A 196 7.94 4.89 -2.65
CA LEU A 196 8.45 4.99 -1.29
C LEU A 196 7.95 3.84 -0.41
N HIS A 197 6.68 3.45 -0.55
CA HIS A 197 6.10 2.32 0.17
C HIS A 197 6.75 0.99 -0.28
N GLY A 198 6.90 0.77 -1.58
CA GLY A 198 7.59 -0.41 -2.10
C GLY A 198 9.04 -0.51 -1.62
N PHE A 199 9.78 0.60 -1.63
CA PHE A 199 11.14 0.63 -1.08
C PHE A 199 11.15 0.34 0.42
N TRP A 200 10.25 0.97 1.20
CA TRP A 200 10.13 0.73 2.63
C TRP A 200 9.95 -0.76 2.93
N ASN A 201 8.99 -1.40 2.25
CA ASN A 201 8.71 -2.82 2.45
C ASN A 201 9.80 -3.75 1.90
N THR A 202 10.61 -3.29 0.94
CA THR A 202 11.74 -4.10 0.44
C THR A 202 12.93 -4.07 1.41
N PHE A 203 13.15 -2.95 2.12
CA PHE A 203 14.23 -2.81 3.10
C PHE A 203 13.82 -3.21 4.53
N ALA A 204 12.53 -3.15 4.85
CA ALA A 204 11.93 -3.55 6.12
C ALA A 204 10.69 -4.44 5.89
N PRO A 205 10.87 -5.64 5.30
CA PRO A 205 9.78 -6.58 4.99
C PRO A 205 9.09 -7.16 6.22
#